data_AF-Q9HHL3-F1
#
_entry.id   AF-Q9HHL3-F1
#
_cell.length_a   1.000
_cell.length_b   1.000
_cell.length_c   1.000
_cell.angle_alpha   90.00
_cell.angle_beta   90.00
_cell.angle_gamma   90.00
#
_symmetry.space_group_name_H-M   'P 1'
#
loop_
_entity.id
_entity.type
_entity.pdbx_description
1 polymer ?
#
loop_
_entity_poly.entity_id
_entity_poly.type
_entity_poly.pdbx_seq_one_letter_code
_entity_poly.pdbx_strand_id
1 'polypeptide(L)'
;MDWVSLLVSGLFAFAWLITFYQSRAENWTVGRTVGWLVFLGGATIGAFYDEFLSAESGLLSWSEPIAAVIMFIGVGIAWLWTPSEDNQSTEQR
;
A
#
# COMPACT_ATOMS: atom_id res chain seq x y z
N MET A 1 -13.12 -1.06 -20.42
CA MET A 1 -11.84 -1.48 -19.82
C MET A 1 -11.01 -2.11 -20.92
N ASP A 2 -9.89 -1.48 -21.23
CA ASP A 2 -8.98 -2.00 -22.24
C ASP A 2 -8.25 -3.24 -21.72
N TRP A 3 -7.71 -4.05 -22.64
CA TRP A 3 -6.94 -5.24 -22.28
C TRP A 3 -5.76 -4.90 -21.35
N VAL A 4 -5.23 -3.68 -21.47
CA VAL A 4 -4.18 -3.13 -20.61
C VAL A 4 -4.67 -2.99 -19.17
N SER A 5 -5.84 -2.39 -18.94
CA SER A 5 -6.43 -2.28 -17.59
C SER A 5 -6.68 -3.66 -16.97
N LEU A 6 -7.08 -4.65 -17.77
CA LEU A 6 -7.24 -6.05 -17.32
C LEU A 6 -5.92 -6.69 -16.88
N LEU A 7 -4.85 -6.49 -17.65
CA LEU A 7 -3.51 -6.94 -17.27
C LEU A 7 -3.04 -6.29 -15.98
N VAL A 8 -3.16 -4.96 -15.89
CA VAL A 8 -2.73 -4.19 -14.70
C VAL A 8 -3.51 -4.67 -13.47
N SER A 9 -4.82 -4.90 -13.61
CA SER A 9 -5.66 -5.45 -12.55
C SER A 9 -5.20 -6.84 -12.09
N GLY A 10 -4.87 -7.72 -13.03
CA GLY A 10 -4.34 -9.05 -12.73
C GLY A 10 -2.98 -9.00 -12.01
N LEU A 11 -2.08 -8.12 -12.44
CA LEU A 11 -0.79 -7.88 -11.80
C LEU A 11 -0.94 -7.39 -10.36
N PHE A 12 -1.84 -6.43 -10.13
CA PHE A 12 -2.12 -5.94 -8.78
C PHE A 12 -2.71 -7.03 -7.90
N ALA A 13 -3.69 -7.80 -8.38
CA ALA A 13 -4.25 -8.93 -7.64
C ALA A 13 -3.15 -9.94 -7.23
N PHE A 14 -2.22 -10.23 -8.14
CA PHE A 14 -1.09 -11.11 -7.86
C PHE A 14 -0.11 -10.52 -6.85
N ALA A 15 0.19 -9.22 -6.96
CA ALA A 15 1.03 -8.51 -6.00
C ALA A 15 0.44 -8.50 -4.58
N TRP A 16 -0.89 -8.35 -4.46
CA TRP A 16 -1.62 -8.48 -3.20
C TRP A 16 -1.51 -9.90 -2.61
N LEU A 17 -1.67 -10.93 -3.44
CA LEU A 17 -1.51 -12.32 -3.02
C LEU A 17 -0.09 -12.63 -2.55
N ILE A 18 0.94 -12.19 -3.29
CA ILE A 18 2.34 -12.37 -2.91
C ILE A 18 2.62 -11.66 -1.58
N THR A 19 2.16 -10.42 -1.43
CA THR A 19 2.39 -9.65 -0.20
C THR A 19 1.77 -10.33 1.01
N PHE A 20 0.55 -10.85 0.86
CA PHE A 20 -0.12 -11.61 1.90
C PHE A 20 0.59 -12.95 2.21
N TYR A 21 1.04 -13.64 1.16
CA TYR A 21 1.78 -14.88 1.28
C TYR A 21 3.12 -14.66 2.01
N GLN A 22 3.93 -13.70 1.57
CA GLN A 22 5.22 -13.38 2.19
C GLN A 22 5.06 -12.87 3.63
N SER A 23 4.04 -12.03 3.89
CA SER A 23 3.77 -11.56 5.25
C SER A 23 3.55 -12.73 6.21
N ARG A 24 2.97 -13.85 5.75
CA ARG A 24 2.78 -15.06 6.56
C ARG A 24 3.99 -16.00 6.53
N ALA A 25 4.61 -16.18 5.38
CA ALA A 25 5.73 -17.11 5.20
C ALA A 25 7.00 -16.64 5.93
N GLU A 26 7.25 -15.33 5.94
CA GLU A 26 8.45 -14.73 6.53
C GLU A 26 8.20 -14.10 7.92
N ASN A 27 7.00 -14.28 8.50
CA ASN A 27 6.61 -13.68 9.79
C ASN A 27 7.02 -12.20 9.91
N TRP A 28 6.56 -11.39 8.96
CA TRP A 28 6.87 -9.96 8.96
C TRP A 28 6.42 -9.28 10.26
N THR A 29 7.18 -8.27 10.69
CA THR A 29 6.73 -7.39 11.77
C THR A 29 5.46 -6.65 11.34
N VAL A 30 4.60 -6.31 12.29
CA VAL A 30 3.35 -5.58 12.03
C VAL A 30 3.62 -4.32 11.22
N GLY A 31 4.69 -3.58 11.55
CA GLY A 31 5.09 -2.38 10.82
C GLY A 31 5.46 -2.66 9.37
N ARG A 32 6.20 -3.73 9.09
CA ARG A 32 6.53 -4.16 7.73
C ARG A 32 5.28 -4.54 6.94
N THR A 33 4.35 -5.30 7.52
CA THR A 33 3.08 -5.66 6.87
C THR A 33 2.24 -4.42 6.57
N VAL A 34 2.03 -3.54 7.56
CA VAL A 34 1.24 -2.32 7.39
C VAL A 34 1.86 -1.41 6.33
N GLY A 35 3.19 -1.24 6.34
CA GLY A 35 3.87 -0.41 5.34
C GLY A 35 3.71 -0.93 3.91
N TRP A 36 3.83 -2.24 3.71
CA TRP A 36 3.58 -2.85 2.39
C TRP A 36 2.10 -2.76 1.97
N LEU A 37 1.15 -2.86 2.90
CA LEU A 37 -0.27 -2.64 2.62
C LEU A 37 -0.56 -1.19 2.19
N VAL A 38 0.03 -0.22 2.87
CA VAL A 38 -0.10 1.21 2.53
C VAL A 38 0.53 1.49 1.17
N PHE A 39 1.71 0.91 0.90
CA PHE A 39 2.37 1.02 -0.40
C PHE A 39 1.51 0.46 -1.53
N LEU A 40 1.05 -0.80 -1.41
CA LEU A 40 0.21 -1.42 -2.42
C LEU A 40 -1.13 -0.72 -2.57
N GLY A 41 -1.73 -0.25 -1.47
CA GLY A 41 -2.95 0.55 -1.51
C GLY A 41 -2.77 1.84 -2.29
N GLY A 42 -1.70 2.59 -2.04
CA GLY A 42 -1.35 3.79 -2.79
C GLY A 42 -1.10 3.51 -4.27
N ALA A 43 -0.38 2.44 -4.59
CA ALA A 43 -0.12 2.02 -5.96
C ALA A 43 -1.41 1.62 -6.70
N THR A 44 -2.31 0.86 -6.06
CA THR A 44 -3.61 0.48 -6.65
C THR A 44 -4.46 1.73 -6.88
N ILE A 45 -4.54 2.62 -5.89
CA ILE A 45 -5.29 3.86 -6.03
C ILE A 45 -4.72 4.64 -7.21
N GLY A 46 -3.42 4.95 -7.23
CA GLY A 46 -2.80 5.68 -8.35
C GLY A 46 -3.05 5.05 -9.72
N ALA A 47 -2.99 3.73 -9.83
CA ALA A 47 -3.18 3.03 -11.10
C ALA A 47 -4.62 3.06 -11.63
N PHE A 48 -5.63 3.14 -10.74
CA PHE A 48 -7.04 3.05 -11.13
C PHE A 48 -7.83 4.34 -10.87
N TYR A 49 -7.25 5.33 -10.17
CA TYR A 49 -7.98 6.53 -9.77
C TYR A 49 -8.51 7.33 -10.96
N ASP A 50 -7.75 7.37 -12.05
CA ASP A 50 -8.12 8.08 -13.27
C ASP A 50 -9.30 7.40 -14.00
N GLU A 51 -9.50 6.09 -13.82
CA GLU A 51 -10.68 5.38 -14.35
C GLU A 51 -11.95 5.70 -13.55
N PHE A 52 -11.83 6.14 -12.30
CA PHE A 52 -12.95 6.51 -11.43
C PHE A 52 -13.31 8.00 -11.47
N LEU A 53 -12.38 8.88 -11.86
CA LEU A 53 -12.61 10.32 -11.95
C LEU A 53 -13.06 10.73 -13.35
N SER A 54 -14.11 11.56 -13.43
CA SER A 54 -14.50 12.22 -14.68
C SER A 54 -13.38 13.15 -15.15
N ALA A 55 -13.13 13.16 -16.47
CA ALA A 55 -12.03 13.88 -17.12
C ALA A 55 -11.95 15.40 -16.85
N GLU A 56 -13.00 16.02 -16.30
CA GLU A 56 -13.04 17.45 -15.95
C GLU A 56 -12.58 17.76 -14.51
N SER A 57 -12.21 16.76 -13.72
CA SER A 57 -11.82 17.00 -12.33
C SER A 57 -10.38 17.53 -12.24
N GLY A 58 -10.20 18.69 -11.60
CA GLY A 58 -8.86 19.23 -11.30
C GLY A 58 -8.02 18.31 -10.39
N LEU A 59 -8.66 17.33 -9.73
CA LEU A 59 -8.03 16.30 -8.90
C LEU A 59 -7.22 15.28 -9.72
N LEU A 60 -7.51 15.14 -11.02
CA LEU A 60 -6.81 14.21 -11.91
C LEU A 60 -5.33 14.59 -12.07
N SER A 61 -5.00 15.89 -12.00
CA SER A 61 -3.60 16.35 -12.00
C SER A 61 -2.84 16.08 -10.69
N TRP A 62 -3.57 15.83 -9.60
CA TRP A 62 -3.00 15.59 -8.28
C TRP A 62 -3.03 14.11 -7.87
N SER A 63 -3.72 13.25 -8.62
CA SER A 63 -3.86 11.82 -8.29
C SER A 63 -2.51 11.12 -8.26
N GLU A 64 -1.69 11.32 -9.29
CA GLU A 64 -0.34 10.76 -9.41
C GLU A 64 0.60 11.19 -8.27
N PRO A 65 0.78 12.50 -7.97
CA PRO A 65 1.67 12.91 -6.89
C PRO A 65 1.15 12.48 -5.51
N ILE A 66 -0.17 12.45 -5.27
CA ILE A 66 -0.72 11.94 -4.02
C ILE A 66 -0.44 10.44 -3.88
N ALA A 67 -0.66 9.65 -4.92
CA ALA A 67 -0.35 8.23 -4.92
C ALA A 67 1.15 7.98 -4.66
N ALA A 68 2.03 8.79 -5.28
CA ALA A 68 3.47 8.72 -5.04
C ALA A 68 3.82 8.98 -3.56
N VAL A 69 3.24 10.01 -2.95
CA VAL A 69 3.44 10.30 -1.52
C VAL A 69 2.98 9.15 -0.63
N ILE A 70 1.81 8.56 -0.91
CA ILE A 70 1.29 7.41 -0.16
C ILE A 70 2.25 6.21 -0.27
N MET A 71 2.75 5.94 -1.48
CA MET A 71 3.75 4.89 -1.71
C MET A 71 5.03 5.14 -0.90
N PHE A 72 5.56 6.37 -0.91
CA PHE A 72 6.74 6.73 -0.11
C PHE A 72 6.51 6.54 1.38
N ILE A 73 5.34 6.94 1.90
CA ILE A 73 4.96 6.71 3.30
C ILE A 73 4.92 5.21 3.60
N GLY A 74 4.32 4.40 2.73
CA GLY A 74 4.28 2.95 2.90
C GLY A 74 5.67 2.32 2.99
N VAL A 75 6.60 2.71 2.13
CA VAL A 75 8.01 2.26 2.19
C VAL A 75 8.66 2.70 3.50
N GLY A 76 8.46 3.96 3.91
CA GLY A 76 8.98 4.49 5.16
C GLY A 76 8.49 3.68 6.36
N ILE A 77 7.20 3.40 6.44
CA ILE A 77 6.61 2.55 7.48
C ILE A 77 7.19 1.13 7.42
N ALA A 78 7.33 0.55 6.23
CA ALA A 78 7.78 -0.82 6.08
C ALA A 78 9.24 -1.05 6.51
N TRP A 79 10.08 -0.01 6.42
CA TRP A 79 11.53 -0.10 6.63
C TRP A 79 12.01 0.58 7.91
N LEU A 80 11.41 1.71 8.28
CA LEU A 80 11.85 2.53 9.42
C LEU A 80 11.03 2.26 10.68
N TRP A 81 9.86 1.62 10.57
CA TRP A 81 9.05 1.34 11.75
C TRP A 81 9.46 0.04 12.43
N THR A 82 10.42 0.16 13.35
CA THR A 82 10.58 -0.80 14.44
C THR A 82 9.51 -0.52 15.50
N PRO A 83 8.62 -1.48 15.82
CA PRO A 83 7.75 -1.32 16.97
C PRO A 83 8.65 -1.23 18.21
N SER A 84 8.75 -0.04 18.80
CA SER A 84 9.28 0.07 20.16
C SER A 84 8.33 -0.71 21.07
N GLU A 85 8.88 -1.51 21.97
CA GLU A 85 8.17 -2.28 22.99
C GLU A 85 7.39 -1.36 23.94
N ASP A 86 6.31 -0.74 23.49
CA ASP A 86 5.52 0.19 24.29
C ASP A 86 4.40 -0.51 25.07
N ASN A 87 4.59 -1.79 25.41
CA ASN A 87 3.58 -2.60 26.12
C ASN A 87 4.16 -3.59 27.16
N GLN A 88 5.40 -3.43 27.62
CA GLN A 88 5.91 -4.20 28.76
C GLN A 88 5.60 -3.58 30.14
N SER A 89 4.91 -2.44 30.23
CA SER A 89 4.72 -1.76 31.53
C SER A 89 3.37 -1.99 32.22
N THR A 90 2.48 -2.85 31.70
CA THR A 90 1.15 -3.05 32.30
C THR A 90 0.96 -4.40 33.04
N GLU A 91 2.00 -5.24 33.12
CA GLU A 91 2.01 -6.50 33.90
C GLU A 91 2.85 -6.44 35.18
N GLN A 92 3.07 -5.24 35.74
CA GLN A 92 3.54 -5.09 37.13
C GLN A 92 2.60 -4.17 37.92
N ARG A 93 1.41 -4.67 38.28
CA ARG A 93 0.73 -4.25 39.50
C ARG A 93 -0.30 -5.26 39.98
#